data_AF-A0A7Y4ZQK8-F1
#
_entry.id   AF-A0A7Y4ZQK8-F1
#
_cell.length_a   1.000
_cell.length_b   1.000
_cell.length_c   1.000
_cell.angle_alpha   90.00
_cell.angle_beta   90.00
_cell.angle_gamma   90.00
#
_symmetry.space_group_name_H-M   'P 1'
#
loop_
_entity.id
_entity.type
_entity.pdbx_description
1 polymer ?
#
loop_
_entity_poly.entity_id
_entity_poly.type
_entity_poly.pdbx_seq_one_letter_code
_entity_poly.pdbx_strand_id
1 'polypeptide(L)'
;SSSGYSGGSSSGGGLSIVGVFVLIIVIVVIAAIQAAMRKGRQNWSSGGNVDWGQPMYVPPPRPVVSARRRLQALQSTDPNFSLIVFDDFLSALFTEIVLAQGQGKIDRYSAYLSPEAKQTMAMRPLQGISNVLVGAVTLDGVHGLDAVSPTVTVSVLFETNLSRRDPQTGYEQAIYTMERWSLSRSRTAKSRTPDKARVFACPNCTAPLEQILAGRCGHCGQNVATGAFDWVVRAVQVVSTENRGPMLTGNTAEEGTNAATLVDPSARPAIEVLRARDSAFDWNAFLGRVTHVFQQFQKSWSERNLEGMRPFLSDAIFVTQSYWVDEYKRQHLRNVTENARILNIELSRVTTDAFFDAITVRVFATSLDYTLSDQTNQIVSGSRSQERRYTEYWTFIRGKDAKGPTRTDPKCPRCGAPLSINMSGNCTYCQSKVTNGNFDWVLSRIEQDEVYTV
;
A
#
# COMPACT_ATOMS: atom_id res chain seq x y z
N SER A 1 -55.18 -69.70 28.12
CA SER A 1 -53.93 -69.60 28.88
C SER A 1 -53.20 -68.35 28.43
N SER A 2 -52.96 -67.40 29.34
CA SER A 2 -51.89 -66.36 29.37
C SER A 2 -51.45 -65.69 28.05
N SER A 3 -51.29 -64.38 27.89
CA SER A 3 -51.16 -63.24 28.80
C SER A 3 -50.69 -62.04 27.94
N GLY A 4 -50.95 -60.79 28.37
CA GLY A 4 -50.10 -59.65 27.98
C GLY A 4 -50.82 -58.39 27.50
N TYR A 5 -51.37 -57.64 28.43
CA TYR A 5 -51.76 -56.24 28.28
C TYR A 5 -50.50 -55.36 28.46
N SER A 6 -50.30 -54.34 27.61
CA SER A 6 -49.55 -53.13 28.00
C SER A 6 -50.07 -51.93 27.21
N GLY A 7 -50.51 -50.91 27.94
CA GLY A 7 -51.05 -49.67 27.41
C GLY A 7 -49.97 -48.63 27.14
N GLY A 8 -50.17 -47.84 26.08
CA GLY A 8 -49.40 -46.63 25.79
C GLY A 8 -50.31 -45.41 25.94
N SER A 9 -50.03 -44.60 26.95
CA SER A 9 -50.68 -43.33 27.27
C SER A 9 -50.36 -42.26 26.22
N SER A 10 -51.39 -41.58 25.68
CA SER A 10 -51.25 -40.33 24.96
C SER A 10 -51.13 -39.16 25.94
N SER A 11 -49.95 -38.54 26.05
CA SER A 11 -49.79 -37.25 26.71
C SER A 11 -49.78 -36.14 25.67
N GLY A 12 -50.81 -35.29 25.73
CA GLY A 12 -50.87 -34.04 24.97
C GLY A 12 -49.83 -33.06 25.49
N GLY A 13 -48.80 -32.78 24.68
CA GLY A 13 -47.82 -31.73 24.93
C GLY A 13 -48.38 -30.38 24.54
N GLY A 14 -49.10 -29.72 25.46
CA GLY A 14 -49.38 -28.30 25.36
C GLY A 14 -48.08 -27.50 25.47
N LEU A 15 -47.87 -26.56 24.55
CA LEU A 15 -46.75 -25.62 24.58
C LEU A 15 -46.78 -24.84 25.90
N SER A 16 -45.70 -24.93 26.68
CA SER A 16 -45.55 -24.13 27.90
C SER A 16 -45.57 -22.64 27.56
N ILE A 17 -46.03 -21.82 28.51
CA ILE A 17 -46.08 -20.35 28.39
C ILE A 17 -44.72 -19.78 27.93
N VAL A 18 -43.61 -20.39 28.35
CA VAL A 18 -42.24 -20.03 27.93
C VAL A 18 -41.99 -20.29 26.43
N GLY A 19 -42.52 -21.40 25.89
CA GLY A 19 -42.43 -21.71 24.46
C GLY A 19 -43.21 -20.73 23.57
N VAL A 20 -44.33 -20.20 24.07
CA VAL A 20 -45.11 -19.17 23.37
C VAL A 20 -44.36 -17.84 23.34
N PHE A 21 -43.69 -17.45 24.43
CA PHE A 21 -42.86 -16.24 24.45
C PHE A 21 -41.65 -16.31 23.51
N VAL A 22 -40.96 -17.46 23.43
CA VAL A 22 -39.85 -17.63 22.49
C VAL A 22 -40.34 -17.59 21.04
N LEU A 23 -41.49 -18.18 20.73
CA LEU A 23 -42.07 -18.13 19.38
C LEU A 23 -42.47 -16.70 18.98
N ILE A 24 -43.05 -15.92 19.91
CA ILE A 24 -43.40 -14.51 19.68
C ILE A 24 -42.15 -13.66 19.43
N ILE A 25 -41.08 -13.86 20.21
CA ILE A 25 -39.81 -13.14 20.02
C ILE A 25 -39.20 -13.46 18.64
N VAL A 26 -39.19 -14.73 18.24
CA VAL A 26 -38.69 -15.15 16.91
C VAL A 26 -39.53 -14.53 15.79
N ILE A 27 -40.86 -14.50 15.91
CA ILE A 27 -41.74 -13.87 14.92
C ILE A 27 -41.51 -12.35 14.85
N VAL A 28 -41.33 -11.68 15.99
CA VAL A 28 -41.04 -10.24 16.04
C VAL A 28 -39.68 -9.92 15.44
N VAL A 29 -38.66 -10.74 15.68
CA VAL A 29 -37.32 -10.59 15.09
C VAL A 29 -37.35 -10.81 13.57
N ILE A 30 -38.06 -11.84 13.09
CA ILE A 30 -38.24 -12.09 11.65
C ILE A 30 -39.02 -10.94 11.00
N ALA A 31 -40.08 -10.43 11.64
CA ALA A 31 -40.84 -9.30 11.16
C ALA A 31 -40.00 -8.00 11.12
N ALA A 32 -39.12 -7.79 12.12
CA ALA A 32 -38.21 -6.65 12.16
C ALA A 32 -37.13 -6.73 11.06
N ILE A 33 -36.58 -7.93 10.80
CA ILE A 33 -35.62 -8.17 9.70
C ILE A 33 -36.31 -7.95 8.34
N GLN A 34 -37.53 -8.46 8.15
CA GLN A 34 -38.31 -8.24 6.92
C GLN A 34 -38.70 -6.77 6.74
N ALA A 35 -39.03 -6.04 7.81
CA ALA A 35 -39.31 -4.61 7.76
C ALA A 35 -38.07 -3.77 7.45
N ALA A 36 -36.89 -4.15 7.99
CA ALA A 36 -35.61 -3.54 7.66
C ALA A 36 -35.22 -3.80 6.20
N MET A 37 -35.43 -5.02 5.69
CA MET A 37 -35.22 -5.38 4.28
C MET A 37 -36.20 -4.66 3.34
N ARG A 38 -37.43 -4.36 3.78
CA ARG A 38 -38.40 -3.55 3.02
C ARG A 38 -38.04 -2.06 3.02
N LYS A 39 -37.54 -1.51 4.13
CA LYS A 39 -37.04 -0.12 4.20
C LYS A 39 -35.78 0.10 3.35
N GLY A 40 -34.90 -0.90 3.27
CA GLY A 40 -33.74 -0.88 2.36
C GLY A 40 -34.08 -0.99 0.86
N ARG A 41 -35.33 -1.32 0.52
CA ARG A 41 -35.84 -1.42 -0.86
C ARG A 41 -36.72 -0.25 -1.30
N GLN A 42 -36.94 0.76 -0.47
CA GLN A 42 -37.90 1.85 -0.74
C GLN A 42 -37.30 3.14 -1.35
N ASN A 43 -36.02 3.16 -1.74
CA ASN A 43 -35.44 4.29 -2.49
C ASN A 43 -35.20 3.99 -3.97
N TRP A 44 -36.07 3.20 -4.61
CA TRP A 44 -36.11 3.07 -6.07
C TRP A 44 -37.55 3.21 -6.55
N SER A 45 -37.98 4.45 -6.78
CA SER A 45 -39.19 4.76 -7.54
C SER A 45 -38.78 5.13 -8.96
N SER A 46 -38.89 4.17 -9.87
CA SER A 46 -38.89 4.41 -11.32
C SER A 46 -40.25 4.97 -11.72
N GLY A 47 -40.29 6.22 -12.18
CA GLY A 47 -41.49 6.82 -12.78
C GLY A 47 -41.69 8.30 -12.47
N GLY A 48 -41.00 9.16 -13.21
CA GLY A 48 -41.29 10.59 -13.28
C GLY A 48 -40.67 11.16 -14.55
N ASN A 49 -41.49 11.62 -15.50
CA ASN A 49 -41.03 12.37 -16.66
C ASN A 49 -40.23 13.59 -16.18
N VAL A 50 -38.92 13.58 -16.43
CA VAL A 50 -38.07 14.77 -16.23
C VAL A 50 -37.91 15.43 -17.58
N ASP A 51 -38.45 16.64 -17.65
CA ASP A 51 -38.26 17.62 -18.73
C ASP A 51 -36.75 17.85 -18.97
N TRP A 52 -36.28 17.61 -20.19
CA TRP A 52 -34.88 17.79 -20.58
C TRP A 52 -34.60 19.28 -20.81
N GLY A 53 -34.59 20.06 -19.73
CA GLY A 53 -33.90 21.35 -19.71
C GLY A 53 -32.43 21.12 -20.04
N GLN A 54 -31.88 21.91 -20.97
CA GLN A 54 -30.50 21.78 -21.43
C GLN A 54 -29.54 21.65 -20.23
N PRO A 55 -28.63 20.66 -20.23
CA PRO A 55 -27.67 20.53 -19.14
C PRO A 55 -26.84 21.82 -19.09
N MET A 56 -26.92 22.53 -17.96
CA MET A 56 -25.97 23.58 -17.65
C MET A 56 -24.58 23.00 -17.86
N TYR A 57 -23.83 23.57 -18.81
CA TYR A 57 -22.42 23.26 -18.98
C TYR A 57 -21.71 23.63 -17.67
N VAL A 58 -21.48 22.63 -16.83
CA VAL A 58 -20.54 22.72 -15.73
C VAL A 58 -19.18 22.50 -16.38
N PRO A 59 -18.31 23.53 -16.47
CA PRO A 59 -16.97 23.31 -16.98
C PRO A 59 -16.33 22.21 -16.14
N PRO A 60 -15.65 21.22 -16.76
CA PRO A 60 -14.99 20.17 -16.00
C PRO A 60 -14.08 20.84 -14.95
N PRO A 61 -14.04 20.34 -13.70
CA PRO A 61 -13.14 20.89 -12.70
C PRO A 61 -11.74 20.92 -13.29
N ARG A 62 -11.06 22.08 -13.19
CA ARG A 62 -9.66 22.21 -13.65
C ARG A 62 -8.87 21.06 -13.03
N PRO A 63 -7.98 20.37 -13.77
CA PRO A 63 -7.17 19.31 -13.20
C PRO A 63 -6.40 19.86 -12.00
N VAL A 64 -6.75 19.41 -10.80
CA VAL A 64 -5.97 19.72 -9.60
C VAL A 64 -4.69 18.94 -9.75
N VAL A 65 -3.60 19.63 -10.10
CA VAL A 65 -2.26 19.02 -10.14
C VAL A 65 -2.02 18.34 -8.79
N SER A 66 -1.82 17.02 -8.79
CA SER A 66 -1.63 16.26 -7.56
C SER A 66 -0.54 16.88 -6.69
N ALA A 67 -0.66 16.79 -5.36
CA ALA A 67 0.37 17.31 -4.46
C ALA A 67 1.73 16.64 -4.77
N ARG A 68 1.69 15.36 -5.16
CA ARG A 68 2.83 14.60 -5.67
C ARG A 68 3.50 15.29 -6.86
N ARG A 69 2.75 15.67 -7.90
CA ARG A 69 3.30 16.39 -9.06
C ARG A 69 3.82 17.77 -8.69
N ARG A 70 3.14 18.50 -7.81
CA ARG A 70 3.63 19.80 -7.31
C ARG A 70 4.97 19.67 -6.61
N LEU A 71 5.16 18.63 -5.80
CA LEU A 71 6.40 18.41 -5.05
C LEU A 71 7.63 18.22 -5.94
N GLN A 72 7.47 17.75 -7.18
CA GLN A 72 8.57 17.62 -8.14
C GLN A 72 9.29 18.94 -8.42
N ALA A 73 8.61 20.09 -8.24
CA ALA A 73 9.22 21.41 -8.40
C ALA A 73 10.42 21.64 -7.47
N LEU A 74 10.55 20.88 -6.36
CA LEU A 74 11.73 20.89 -5.50
C LEU A 74 13.05 20.62 -6.24
N GLN A 75 13.00 19.90 -7.38
CA GLN A 75 14.19 19.59 -8.17
C GLN A 75 14.93 20.84 -8.67
N SER A 76 14.22 21.97 -8.79
CA SER A 76 14.84 23.25 -9.18
C SER A 76 15.84 23.78 -8.14
N THR A 77 15.66 23.47 -6.85
CA THR A 77 16.54 23.91 -5.75
C THR A 77 17.32 22.76 -5.11
N ASP A 78 16.84 21.53 -5.30
CA ASP A 78 17.43 20.29 -4.82
C ASP A 78 17.48 19.27 -5.97
N PRO A 79 18.51 19.32 -6.85
CA PRO A 79 18.62 18.43 -8.00
C PRO A 79 18.65 16.93 -7.66
N ASN A 80 18.90 16.58 -6.39
CA ASN A 80 18.87 15.21 -5.89
C ASN A 80 17.48 14.77 -5.43
N PHE A 81 16.47 15.65 -5.48
CA PHE A 81 15.12 15.28 -5.06
C PHE A 81 14.52 14.23 -6.01
N SER A 82 14.12 13.11 -5.43
CA SER A 82 13.42 12.00 -6.08
C SER A 82 12.17 11.66 -5.28
N LEU A 83 11.03 11.59 -5.97
CA LEU A 83 9.76 11.20 -5.34
C LEU A 83 9.79 9.75 -4.87
N ILE A 84 10.47 8.87 -5.61
CA ILE A 84 10.60 7.45 -5.27
C ILE A 84 11.41 7.29 -3.99
N VAL A 85 12.54 7.99 -3.89
CA VAL A 85 13.37 8.01 -2.67
C VAL A 85 12.61 8.62 -1.51
N PHE A 86 11.79 9.65 -1.76
CA PHE A 86 10.97 10.27 -0.72
C PHE A 86 9.87 9.35 -0.19
N ASP A 87 9.18 8.60 -1.06
CA ASP A 87 8.20 7.57 -0.63
C ASP A 87 8.88 6.50 0.24
N ASP A 88 10.03 5.99 -0.20
CA ASP A 88 10.83 5.00 0.55
C ASP A 88 11.23 5.52 1.93
N PHE A 89 11.66 6.79 2.00
CA PHE A 89 11.98 7.47 3.24
C PHE A 89 10.74 7.60 4.15
N LEU A 90 9.59 8.03 3.62
CA LEU A 90 8.36 8.21 4.38
C LEU A 90 7.87 6.89 5.00
N SER A 91 7.79 5.82 4.20
CA SER A 91 7.36 4.50 4.69
C SER A 91 8.31 3.96 5.75
N ALA A 92 9.62 4.05 5.52
CA ALA A 92 10.61 3.59 6.49
C ALA A 92 10.59 4.43 7.78
N LEU A 93 10.46 5.75 7.67
CA LEU A 93 10.44 6.66 8.82
C LEU A 93 9.20 6.39 9.69
N PHE A 94 8.04 6.23 9.06
CA PHE A 94 6.80 5.87 9.75
C PHE A 94 6.96 4.56 10.52
N THR A 95 7.40 3.49 9.84
CA THR A 95 7.61 2.17 10.43
C THR A 95 8.56 2.24 11.64
N GLU A 96 9.72 2.88 11.47
CA GLU A 96 10.73 2.99 12.52
C GLU A 96 10.23 3.77 13.74
N ILE A 97 9.54 4.90 13.52
CA ILE A 97 8.98 5.70 14.63
C ILE A 97 7.88 4.94 15.37
N VAL A 98 6.95 4.29 14.65
CA VAL A 98 5.85 3.53 15.27
C VAL A 98 6.39 2.35 16.09
N LEU A 99 7.35 1.60 15.55
CA LEU A 99 8.00 0.50 16.26
C LEU A 99 8.80 1.00 17.48
N ALA A 100 9.56 2.09 17.31
CA ALA A 100 10.32 2.68 18.41
C ALA A 100 9.40 3.17 19.53
N GLN A 101 8.30 3.82 19.19
CA GLN A 101 7.29 4.24 20.17
C GLN A 101 6.66 3.04 20.87
N GLY A 102 6.34 1.96 20.14
CA GLY A 102 5.83 0.72 20.74
C GLY A 102 6.78 0.03 21.71
N GLN A 103 8.09 0.32 21.60
CA GLN A 103 9.15 -0.14 22.50
C GLN A 103 9.55 0.90 23.57
N GLY A 104 8.91 2.08 23.62
CA GLY A 104 9.29 3.17 24.53
C GLY A 104 10.62 3.83 24.19
N LYS A 105 11.09 3.74 22.93
CA LYS A 105 12.38 4.25 22.43
C LYS A 105 12.25 5.42 21.45
N ILE A 106 11.12 6.14 21.47
CA ILE A 106 10.85 7.24 20.52
C ILE A 106 11.91 8.35 20.56
N ASP A 107 12.54 8.56 21.72
CA ASP A 107 13.60 9.55 21.93
C ASP A 107 14.78 9.41 20.97
N ARG A 108 15.04 8.18 20.50
CA ARG A 108 16.07 7.87 19.49
C ARG A 108 15.84 8.63 18.18
N TYR A 109 14.59 8.97 17.85
CA TYR A 109 14.22 9.66 16.61
C TYR A 109 14.08 11.17 16.77
N SER A 110 14.68 11.76 17.81
CA SER A 110 14.61 13.22 18.06
C SER A 110 15.18 14.08 16.92
N ALA A 111 16.01 13.52 16.02
CA ALA A 111 16.46 14.21 14.81
C ALA A 111 15.36 14.37 13.75
N TYR A 112 14.31 13.56 13.79
CA TYR A 112 13.25 13.49 12.77
C TYR A 112 11.86 13.82 13.33
N LEU A 113 11.74 14.10 14.62
CA LEU A 113 10.49 14.44 15.31
C LEU A 113 10.63 15.79 16.01
N SER A 114 9.67 16.68 15.79
CA SER A 114 9.51 17.86 16.64
C SER A 114 9.02 17.47 18.04
N PRO A 115 9.21 18.32 19.06
CA PRO A 115 8.67 18.09 20.39
C PRO A 115 7.16 17.82 20.39
N GLU A 116 6.40 18.55 19.57
CA GLU A 116 4.94 18.41 19.44
C GLU A 116 4.58 17.05 18.84
N ALA A 117 5.22 16.66 17.73
CA ALA A 117 5.00 15.36 17.11
C ALA A 117 5.36 14.20 18.07
N LYS A 118 6.48 14.34 18.80
CA LYS A 118 6.91 13.38 19.81
C LYS A 118 5.88 13.24 20.93
N GLN A 119 5.33 14.34 21.42
CA GLN A 119 4.30 14.33 22.45
C GLN A 119 3.03 13.62 21.95
N THR A 120 2.58 13.90 20.73
CA THR A 120 1.42 13.20 20.14
C THR A 120 1.68 11.70 20.02
N MET A 121 2.86 11.31 19.54
CA MET A 121 3.23 9.89 19.43
C MET A 121 3.32 9.20 20.79
N ALA A 122 3.82 9.89 21.82
CA ALA A 122 3.92 9.36 23.18
C ALA A 122 2.54 8.98 23.77
N MET A 123 1.47 9.68 23.36
CA MET A 123 0.10 9.40 23.79
C MET A 123 -0.56 8.25 23.03
N ARG A 124 0.07 7.73 21.96
CA ARG A 124 -0.53 6.67 21.16
C ARG A 124 -0.39 5.30 21.83
N PRO A 125 -1.45 4.46 21.80
CA PRO A 125 -1.43 3.13 22.40
C PRO A 125 -0.68 2.12 21.50
N LEU A 126 0.62 2.34 21.28
CA LEU A 126 1.44 1.53 20.37
C LEU A 126 2.25 0.44 21.08
N GLN A 127 2.07 0.28 22.40
CA GLN A 127 2.75 -0.78 23.13
C GLN A 127 2.40 -2.17 22.56
N GLY A 128 3.42 -3.00 22.38
CA GLY A 128 3.27 -4.36 21.86
C GLY A 128 3.06 -4.45 20.35
N ILE A 129 3.11 -3.33 19.61
CA ILE A 129 3.18 -3.39 18.14
C ILE A 129 4.48 -4.13 17.75
N SER A 130 4.32 -5.26 17.07
CA SER A 130 5.39 -6.14 16.61
C SER A 130 5.71 -5.93 15.14
N ASN A 131 4.73 -5.48 14.34
CA ASN A 131 4.89 -5.28 12.91
C ASN A 131 4.11 -4.06 12.41
N VAL A 132 4.64 -3.40 11.39
CA VAL A 132 4.06 -2.21 10.77
C VAL A 132 4.14 -2.38 9.26
N LEU A 133 2.99 -2.44 8.61
CA LEU A 133 2.87 -2.39 7.16
C LEU A 133 2.25 -1.05 6.75
N VAL A 134 3.01 -0.25 6.00
CA VAL A 134 2.46 0.90 5.28
C VAL A 134 1.83 0.40 3.98
N GLY A 135 0.50 0.47 3.90
CA GLY A 135 -0.28 0.06 2.74
C GLY A 135 -0.33 1.14 1.66
N ALA A 136 -0.54 2.40 2.06
CA ALA A 136 -0.52 3.54 1.15
C ALA A 136 0.16 4.77 1.77
N VAL A 137 0.76 5.58 0.90
CA VAL A 137 1.35 6.89 1.21
C VAL A 137 0.80 7.90 0.22
N THR A 138 -0.09 8.76 0.70
CA THR A 138 -0.76 9.77 -0.14
C THR A 138 -0.29 11.15 0.24
N LEU A 139 0.28 11.89 -0.73
CA LEU A 139 0.63 13.30 -0.56
C LEU A 139 -0.61 14.14 -0.82
N ASP A 140 -1.24 14.67 0.23
CA ASP A 140 -2.48 15.45 0.12
C ASP A 140 -2.26 16.98 0.21
N GLY A 141 -1.07 17.42 0.62
CA GLY A 141 -0.72 18.85 0.68
C GLY A 141 0.77 19.14 0.48
N VAL A 142 1.08 20.21 -0.25
CA VAL A 142 2.44 20.74 -0.40
C VAL A 142 2.39 22.25 -0.38
N HIS A 143 3.23 22.86 0.46
CA HIS A 143 3.32 24.30 0.68
C HIS A 143 4.78 24.77 0.73
N GLY A 144 4.98 26.07 0.48
CA GLY A 144 6.29 26.68 0.51
C GLY A 144 7.18 26.18 -0.63
N LEU A 145 6.68 26.18 -1.86
CA LEU A 145 7.48 25.90 -3.07
C LEU A 145 7.90 27.19 -3.80
N ASP A 146 7.27 28.31 -3.49
CA ASP A 146 7.61 29.65 -3.99
C ASP A 146 9.00 30.12 -3.52
N ALA A 147 9.67 30.95 -4.33
CA ALA A 147 11.06 31.33 -4.08
C ALA A 147 11.31 32.05 -2.73
N VAL A 148 10.28 32.63 -2.12
CA VAL A 148 10.41 33.38 -0.85
C VAL A 148 10.27 32.50 0.38
N SER A 149 9.58 31.35 0.29
CA SER A 149 9.44 30.44 1.43
C SER A 149 10.76 29.74 1.77
N PRO A 150 11.32 29.94 2.98
CA PRO A 150 12.57 29.29 3.40
C PRO A 150 12.40 27.80 3.70
N THR A 151 11.16 27.37 3.90
CA THR A 151 10.81 26.00 4.24
C THR A 151 9.82 25.43 3.24
N VAL A 152 9.88 24.11 3.06
CA VAL A 152 8.91 23.33 2.29
C VAL A 152 8.20 22.41 3.28
N THR A 153 6.87 22.36 3.20
CA THR A 153 6.03 21.53 4.07
C THR A 153 5.20 20.59 3.22
N VAL A 154 5.11 19.33 3.64
CA VAL A 154 4.34 18.28 2.99
C VAL A 154 3.40 17.64 4.01
N SER A 155 2.13 17.48 3.63
CA SER A 155 1.14 16.70 4.36
C SER A 155 1.01 15.34 3.69
N VAL A 156 1.10 14.29 4.51
CA VAL A 156 1.14 12.88 4.09
C VAL A 156 0.08 12.12 4.85
N LEU A 157 -0.83 11.46 4.15
CA LEU A 157 -1.76 10.50 4.70
C LEU A 157 -1.16 9.09 4.56
N PHE A 158 -0.97 8.42 5.68
CA PHE A 158 -0.56 7.03 5.78
C PHE A 158 -1.77 6.15 6.05
N GLU A 159 -1.90 5.06 5.29
CA GLU A 159 -2.84 3.97 5.56
C GLU A 159 -2.04 2.74 5.93
N THR A 160 -2.20 2.25 7.17
CA THR A 160 -1.29 1.24 7.71
C THR A 160 -2.00 0.12 8.43
N ASN A 161 -1.42 -1.08 8.34
CA ASN A 161 -1.81 -2.26 9.10
C ASN A 161 -0.73 -2.53 10.12
N LEU A 162 -1.11 -2.49 11.39
CA LEU A 162 -0.25 -2.75 12.53
C LEU A 162 -0.64 -4.10 13.12
N SER A 163 0.35 -4.90 13.51
CA SER A 163 0.12 -6.11 14.30
C SER A 163 0.57 -5.85 15.72
N ARG A 164 -0.34 -6.02 16.68
CA ARG A 164 -0.02 -6.05 18.11
C ARG A 164 0.07 -7.49 18.56
N ARG A 165 1.21 -7.90 19.12
CA ARG A 165 1.36 -9.24 19.72
C ARG A 165 1.30 -9.17 21.23
N ASP A 166 0.39 -9.92 21.82
CA ASP A 166 0.38 -10.18 23.26
C ASP A 166 1.55 -11.11 23.62
N PRO A 167 2.49 -10.67 24.46
CA PRO A 167 3.66 -11.47 24.82
C PRO A 167 3.33 -12.70 25.69
N GLN A 168 2.19 -12.73 26.36
CA GLN A 168 1.77 -13.85 27.22
C GLN A 168 0.96 -14.89 26.46
N THR A 169 -0.05 -14.44 25.71
CA THR A 169 -0.96 -15.34 24.99
C THR A 169 -0.47 -15.66 23.57
N GLY A 170 0.43 -14.85 23.03
CA GLY A 170 0.85 -14.91 21.63
C GLY A 170 -0.23 -14.42 20.66
N TYR A 171 -1.39 -13.98 21.15
CA TYR A 171 -2.48 -13.45 20.33
C TYR A 171 -2.01 -12.22 19.56
N GLU A 172 -2.29 -12.18 18.26
CA GLU A 172 -2.02 -11.02 17.43
C GLU A 172 -3.31 -10.32 17.00
N GLN A 173 -3.39 -9.04 17.34
CA GLN A 173 -4.47 -8.14 16.94
C GLN A 173 -4.03 -7.31 15.73
N ALA A 174 -4.79 -7.38 14.65
CA ALA A 174 -4.62 -6.48 13.51
C ALA A 174 -5.32 -5.15 13.78
N ILE A 175 -4.61 -4.05 13.51
CA ILE A 175 -5.10 -2.69 13.72
C ILE A 175 -4.87 -1.93 12.42
N TYR A 176 -5.94 -1.39 11.86
CA TYR A 176 -5.85 -0.48 10.73
C TYR A 176 -5.83 0.95 11.23
N THR A 177 -4.89 1.77 10.75
CA THR A 177 -4.84 3.18 11.08
C THR A 177 -4.72 4.04 9.84
N MET A 178 -5.41 5.18 9.86
CA MET A 178 -5.20 6.28 8.93
C MET A 178 -4.63 7.46 9.70
N GLU A 179 -3.48 7.98 9.26
CA GLU A 179 -2.76 9.03 9.96
C GLU A 179 -2.24 10.08 9.01
N ARG A 180 -2.54 11.35 9.32
CA ARG A 180 -1.97 12.49 8.59
C ARG A 180 -0.77 13.04 9.33
N TRP A 181 0.38 13.03 8.68
CA TRP A 181 1.63 13.57 9.20
C TRP A 181 2.03 14.79 8.39
N SER A 182 2.48 15.84 9.08
CA SER A 182 3.07 17.03 8.45
C SER A 182 4.58 16.97 8.62
N LEU A 183 5.32 17.03 7.52
CA LEU A 183 6.78 17.08 7.50
C LEU A 183 7.24 18.41 6.94
N SER A 184 8.33 18.97 7.48
CA SER A 184 8.96 20.14 6.87
C SER A 184 10.48 20.05 6.84
N ARG A 185 11.06 20.70 5.84
CA ARG A 185 12.52 20.90 5.70
C ARG A 185 12.84 22.31 5.21
N SER A 186 14.09 22.72 5.37
CA SER A 186 14.64 23.88 4.69
C SER A 186 14.61 23.67 3.18
N ARG A 187 14.32 24.72 2.40
CA ARG A 187 14.45 24.70 0.93
C ARG A 187 15.87 24.37 0.48
N THR A 188 16.87 24.70 1.28
CA THR A 188 18.29 24.46 0.96
C THR A 188 18.79 23.08 1.36
N ALA A 189 18.00 22.32 2.12
CA ALA A 189 18.34 20.94 2.49
C ALA A 189 18.45 20.07 1.24
N LYS A 190 19.36 19.09 1.26
CA LYS A 190 19.61 18.20 0.12
C LYS A 190 19.02 16.83 0.37
N SER A 191 18.28 16.33 -0.61
CA SER A 191 17.66 15.01 -0.53
C SER A 191 18.70 13.90 -0.46
N ARG A 192 18.28 12.81 0.19
CA ARG A 192 19.05 11.56 0.28
C ARG A 192 19.21 10.92 -1.08
N THR A 193 20.31 10.18 -1.23
CA THR A 193 20.48 9.21 -2.31
C THR A 193 19.71 7.91 -1.99
N PRO A 194 19.37 7.08 -3.00
CA PRO A 194 18.59 5.86 -2.78
C PRO A 194 19.18 4.90 -1.75
N ASP A 195 20.50 4.77 -1.69
CA ASP A 195 21.22 3.92 -0.71
C ASP A 195 21.09 4.41 0.74
N LYS A 196 20.74 5.69 0.95
CA LYS A 196 20.60 6.33 2.26
C LYS A 196 19.14 6.61 2.64
N ALA A 197 18.19 6.28 1.77
CA ALA A 197 16.77 6.60 1.95
C ALA A 197 16.19 6.07 3.27
N ARG A 198 16.62 4.85 3.65
CA ARG A 198 16.14 4.14 4.85
C ARG A 198 17.16 4.10 5.98
N VAL A 199 18.24 4.86 5.87
CA VAL A 199 19.31 4.90 6.89
C VAL A 199 19.08 6.09 7.81
N PHE A 200 18.45 5.83 8.96
CA PHE A 200 18.19 6.88 9.95
C PHE A 200 19.40 7.07 10.86
N ALA A 201 20.14 8.14 10.59
CA ALA A 201 21.31 8.61 11.33
C ALA A 201 21.22 10.13 11.52
N CYS A 202 22.26 10.79 12.02
CA CYS A 202 22.32 12.25 12.03
C CYS A 202 22.23 12.78 10.58
N PRO A 203 21.24 13.63 10.23
CA PRO A 203 21.05 14.09 8.85
C PRO A 203 22.17 15.03 8.37
N ASN A 204 22.98 15.57 9.28
CA ASN A 204 24.13 16.42 8.94
C ASN A 204 25.43 15.61 8.77
N CYS A 205 25.79 14.75 9.73
CA CYS A 205 27.10 14.09 9.76
C CYS A 205 27.06 12.56 9.73
N THR A 206 25.89 11.94 9.61
CA THR A 206 25.69 10.48 9.57
C THR A 206 26.07 9.68 10.83
N ALA A 207 26.39 10.36 11.94
CA ALA A 207 26.59 9.70 13.23
C ALA A 207 25.32 8.93 13.67
N PRO A 208 25.46 7.80 14.40
CA PRO A 208 24.32 7.02 14.88
C PRO A 208 23.33 7.87 15.70
N LEU A 209 22.04 7.50 15.66
CA LEU A 209 20.98 8.26 16.33
C LEU A 209 21.13 8.33 17.85
N GLU A 210 21.81 7.36 18.46
CA GLU A 210 22.13 7.33 19.89
C GLU A 210 23.01 8.52 20.32
N GLN A 211 23.70 9.14 19.37
CA GLN A 211 24.52 10.34 19.59
C GLN A 211 23.68 11.63 19.58
N ILE A 212 22.36 11.56 19.46
CA ILE A 212 21.49 12.73 19.33
C ILE A 212 20.58 12.82 20.56
N LEU A 213 20.77 13.89 21.33
CA LEU A 213 20.01 14.17 22.54
C LEU A 213 19.27 15.50 22.36
N ALA A 214 17.95 15.48 22.53
CA ALA A 214 17.08 16.64 22.36
C ALA A 214 17.33 17.38 21.02
N GLY A 215 17.55 16.65 19.94
CA GLY A 215 17.80 17.20 18.61
C GLY A 215 19.22 17.72 18.38
N ARG A 216 20.11 17.74 19.38
CA ARG A 216 21.52 18.13 19.21
C ARG A 216 22.41 16.88 19.06
N CYS A 217 23.21 16.85 18.00
CA CYS A 217 24.14 15.75 17.76
C CYS A 217 25.45 15.96 18.53
N GLY A 218 25.85 14.97 19.35
CA GLY A 218 27.11 14.98 20.10
C GLY A 218 28.36 14.91 19.22
N HIS A 219 28.25 14.39 17.99
CA HIS A 219 29.39 14.28 17.07
C HIS A 219 29.66 15.58 16.29
N CYS A 220 28.64 16.20 15.68
CA CYS A 220 28.84 17.43 14.89
C CYS A 220 28.41 18.72 15.60
N GLY A 221 27.83 18.61 16.80
CA GLY A 221 27.39 19.75 17.61
C GLY A 221 26.14 20.48 17.13
N GLN A 222 25.62 20.14 15.93
CA GLN A 222 24.49 20.82 15.29
C GLN A 222 23.13 20.44 15.90
N ASN A 223 22.19 21.38 15.86
CA ASN A 223 20.78 21.11 16.12
C ASN A 223 20.10 20.59 14.83
N VAL A 224 19.90 19.27 14.78
CA VAL A 224 19.46 18.55 13.58
C VAL A 224 17.95 18.31 13.53
N ALA A 225 17.20 18.60 14.60
CA ALA A 225 15.74 18.52 14.64
C ALA A 225 15.03 19.75 14.01
N THR A 226 15.80 20.68 13.46
CA THR A 226 15.31 21.96 12.92
C THR A 226 14.74 21.84 11.51
N GLY A 227 14.97 20.73 10.81
CA GLY A 227 14.66 20.59 9.39
C GLY A 227 15.69 21.24 8.46
N ALA A 228 16.79 21.76 9.00
CA ALA A 228 17.86 22.39 8.20
C ALA A 228 18.59 21.39 7.28
N PHE A 229 18.63 20.12 7.68
CA PHE A 229 19.41 19.08 6.99
C PHE A 229 18.56 18.03 6.29
N ASP A 230 17.31 17.81 6.75
CA ASP A 230 16.39 16.83 6.18
C ASP A 230 14.94 17.09 6.64
N TRP A 231 14.00 16.26 6.22
CA TRP A 231 12.60 16.29 6.65
C TRP A 231 12.45 15.95 8.13
N VAL A 232 11.68 16.77 8.84
CA VAL A 232 11.29 16.56 10.24
C VAL A 232 9.77 16.52 10.32
N VAL A 233 9.23 15.51 11.00
CA VAL A 233 7.81 15.42 11.33
C VAL A 233 7.46 16.49 12.35
N ARG A 234 6.56 17.41 11.98
CA ARG A 234 6.11 18.54 12.78
C ARG A 234 4.79 18.29 13.49
N ALA A 235 3.92 17.49 12.89
CA ALA A 235 2.63 17.17 13.46
C ALA A 235 2.22 15.76 13.05
N VAL A 236 1.51 15.09 13.95
CA VAL A 236 0.87 13.79 13.73
C VAL A 236 -0.61 13.96 14.08
N GLN A 237 -1.48 13.53 13.19
CA GLN A 237 -2.92 13.49 13.40
C GLN A 237 -3.41 12.07 13.11
N VAL A 238 -3.94 11.40 14.12
CA VAL A 238 -4.65 10.13 13.91
C VAL A 238 -6.03 10.46 13.37
N VAL A 239 -6.30 10.05 12.13
CA VAL A 239 -7.58 10.29 11.45
C VAL A 239 -8.58 9.22 11.86
N SER A 240 -8.18 7.95 11.80
CA SER A 240 -8.97 6.82 12.27
C SER A 240 -8.08 5.70 12.78
N THR A 241 -8.64 4.86 13.65
CA THR A 241 -8.01 3.64 14.14
C THR A 241 -9.10 2.61 14.38
N GLU A 242 -8.95 1.45 13.77
CA GLU A 242 -9.94 0.38 13.80
C GLU A 242 -9.24 -0.93 14.10
N ASN A 243 -9.73 -1.66 15.10
CA ASN A 243 -9.32 -3.05 15.28
C ASN A 243 -9.98 -3.87 14.18
N ARG A 244 -9.17 -4.49 13.33
CA ARG A 244 -9.69 -5.38 12.29
C ARG A 244 -9.64 -6.83 12.79
N GLY A 245 -10.72 -7.57 12.49
CA GLY A 245 -10.72 -9.04 12.60
C GLY A 245 -9.76 -9.66 11.56
N PRO A 246 -9.85 -10.97 11.27
CA PRO A 246 -9.01 -11.58 10.24
C PRO A 246 -9.19 -10.82 8.91
N MET A 247 -8.17 -10.06 8.53
CA MET A 247 -8.25 -9.07 7.44
C MET A 247 -8.44 -9.70 6.06
N LEU A 248 -8.17 -11.00 5.95
CA LEU A 248 -7.97 -11.71 4.70
C LEU A 248 -9.19 -12.53 4.25
N THR A 249 -10.31 -12.41 4.98
CA THR A 249 -11.59 -13.04 4.66
C THR A 249 -12.65 -12.03 4.22
N GLY A 250 -12.31 -10.74 4.13
CA GLY A 250 -13.17 -9.72 3.54
C GLY A 250 -13.36 -9.93 2.04
N ASN A 251 -14.48 -9.46 1.52
CA ASN A 251 -14.88 -9.61 0.10
C ASN A 251 -15.35 -8.26 -0.48
N THR A 252 -14.76 -7.16 -0.02
CA THR A 252 -15.11 -5.82 -0.49
C THR A 252 -14.79 -5.70 -1.98
N ALA A 253 -15.77 -5.24 -2.76
CA ALA A 253 -15.55 -4.92 -4.17
C ALA A 253 -14.65 -3.68 -4.25
N GLU A 254 -13.66 -3.72 -5.14
CA GLU A 254 -12.89 -2.51 -5.51
C GLU A 254 -13.83 -1.51 -6.16
N GLU A 255 -13.61 -0.24 -5.85
CA GLU A 255 -14.23 0.89 -6.51
C GLU A 255 -13.31 1.38 -7.63
N GLY A 256 -13.90 1.91 -8.71
CA GLY A 256 -13.11 2.51 -9.80
C GLY A 256 -12.67 1.56 -10.92
N THR A 257 -12.94 0.25 -10.84
CA THR A 257 -12.59 -0.71 -11.92
C THR A 257 -13.12 -0.30 -13.29
N ASN A 258 -14.30 0.30 -13.33
CA ASN A 258 -14.94 0.78 -14.56
C ASN A 258 -14.65 2.25 -14.88
N ALA A 259 -13.89 2.96 -14.04
CA ALA A 259 -13.50 4.34 -14.29
C ALA A 259 -12.51 4.41 -15.48
N ALA A 260 -12.40 5.58 -16.11
CA ALA A 260 -11.38 5.82 -17.12
C ALA A 260 -9.98 5.85 -16.48
N THR A 261 -8.96 5.43 -17.23
CA THR A 261 -7.56 5.54 -16.79
C THR A 261 -7.20 7.00 -16.58
N LEU A 262 -6.66 7.31 -15.41
CA LEU A 262 -6.09 8.61 -15.12
C LEU A 262 -4.74 8.70 -15.84
N VAL A 263 -4.61 9.64 -16.77
CA VAL A 263 -3.41 9.81 -17.60
C VAL A 263 -2.81 11.19 -17.36
N ASP A 264 -1.51 11.24 -17.06
CA ASP A 264 -0.76 12.48 -17.01
C ASP A 264 -0.69 13.10 -18.41
N PRO A 265 -1.11 14.37 -18.59
CA PRO A 265 -1.00 15.05 -19.88
C PRO A 265 0.42 15.03 -20.49
N SER A 266 1.45 14.92 -19.65
CA SER A 266 2.86 14.83 -20.06
C SER A 266 3.36 13.42 -20.32
N ALA A 267 2.57 12.36 -20.07
CA ALA A 267 3.02 10.97 -20.20
C ALA A 267 3.52 10.63 -21.61
N ARG A 268 2.77 11.02 -22.65
CA ARG A 268 3.17 10.79 -24.04
C ARG A 268 4.43 11.59 -24.43
N PRO A 269 4.52 12.91 -24.21
CA PRO A 269 5.78 13.63 -24.43
C PRO A 269 6.97 13.04 -23.66
N ALA A 270 6.77 12.66 -22.40
CA ALA A 270 7.82 12.12 -21.55
C ALA A 270 8.34 10.75 -22.02
N ILE A 271 7.50 9.91 -22.64
CA ILE A 271 7.97 8.65 -23.23
C ILE A 271 8.90 8.88 -24.42
N GLU A 272 8.64 9.91 -25.23
CA GLU A 272 9.50 10.26 -26.36
C GLU A 272 10.85 10.82 -25.88
N VAL A 273 10.85 11.60 -24.79
CA VAL A 273 12.10 12.04 -24.13
C VAL A 273 12.90 10.85 -23.62
N LEU A 274 12.24 9.86 -23.01
CA LEU A 274 12.90 8.64 -22.54
C LEU A 274 13.50 7.86 -23.72
N ARG A 275 12.75 7.66 -24.81
CA ARG A 275 13.22 6.98 -26.03
C ARG A 275 14.38 7.72 -26.69
N ALA A 276 14.37 9.05 -26.68
CA ALA A 276 15.48 9.85 -27.20
C ALA A 276 16.77 9.68 -26.39
N ARG A 277 16.66 9.49 -25.06
CA ARG A 277 17.83 9.25 -24.18
C ARG A 277 18.32 7.80 -24.24
N ASP A 278 17.40 6.84 -24.38
CA ASP A 278 17.67 5.41 -24.46
C ASP A 278 17.02 4.83 -25.73
N SER A 279 17.76 4.84 -26.84
CA SER A 279 17.26 4.32 -28.12
C SER A 279 16.99 2.82 -28.13
N ALA A 280 17.45 2.09 -27.10
CA ALA A 280 17.15 0.67 -26.91
C ALA A 280 15.82 0.44 -26.16
N PHE A 281 15.20 1.49 -25.63
CA PHE A 281 13.89 1.39 -25.02
C PHE A 281 12.83 1.09 -26.07
N ASP A 282 12.15 -0.05 -25.89
CA ASP A 282 11.01 -0.45 -26.69
C ASP A 282 9.77 -0.64 -25.79
N TRP A 283 8.64 -0.08 -26.24
CA TRP A 283 7.40 -0.10 -25.48
C TRP A 283 6.83 -1.53 -25.38
N ASN A 284 6.90 -2.32 -26.44
CA ASN A 284 6.37 -3.68 -26.43
C ASN A 284 7.21 -4.60 -25.54
N ALA A 285 8.53 -4.43 -25.52
CA ALA A 285 9.43 -5.12 -24.60
C ALA A 285 9.12 -4.73 -23.14
N PHE A 286 8.84 -3.46 -22.86
CA PHE A 286 8.35 -3.02 -21.56
C PHE A 286 7.01 -3.68 -21.19
N LEU A 287 6.02 -3.71 -22.08
CA LEU A 287 4.76 -4.42 -21.82
C LEU A 287 4.99 -5.92 -21.57
N GLY A 288 5.89 -6.57 -22.31
CA GLY A 288 6.30 -7.95 -22.08
C GLY A 288 6.88 -8.17 -20.68
N ARG A 289 7.65 -7.21 -20.17
CA ARG A 289 8.13 -7.21 -18.78
C ARG A 289 6.99 -7.07 -17.77
N VAL A 290 6.04 -6.16 -17.99
CA VAL A 290 4.86 -6.01 -17.13
C VAL A 290 4.07 -7.32 -17.07
N THR A 291 3.79 -7.94 -18.22
CA THR A 291 3.09 -9.23 -18.31
C THR A 291 3.85 -10.35 -17.61
N HIS A 292 5.18 -10.43 -17.80
CA HIS A 292 6.00 -11.43 -17.13
C HIS A 292 5.95 -11.28 -15.60
N VAL A 293 6.16 -10.06 -15.09
CA VAL A 293 6.09 -9.77 -13.65
C VAL A 293 4.71 -10.08 -13.09
N PHE A 294 3.63 -9.72 -13.80
CA PHE A 294 2.26 -10.06 -13.41
C PHE A 294 2.07 -11.58 -13.28
N GLN A 295 2.42 -12.36 -14.29
CA GLN A 295 2.23 -13.82 -14.27
C GLN A 295 3.04 -14.49 -13.17
N GLN A 296 4.31 -14.10 -12.98
CA GLN A 296 5.14 -14.64 -11.90
C GLN A 296 4.57 -14.24 -10.53
N PHE A 297 4.10 -13.00 -10.38
CA PHE A 297 3.54 -12.52 -9.12
C PHE A 297 2.28 -13.30 -8.73
N GLN A 298 1.33 -13.48 -9.64
CA GLN A 298 0.09 -14.24 -9.38
C GLN A 298 0.38 -15.69 -8.96
N LYS A 299 1.34 -16.34 -9.63
CA LYS A 299 1.79 -17.69 -9.28
C LYS A 299 2.42 -17.72 -7.88
N SER A 300 3.44 -16.88 -7.66
CA SER A 300 4.17 -16.82 -6.40
C SER A 300 3.28 -16.44 -5.21
N TRP A 301 2.30 -15.56 -5.43
CA TRP A 301 1.29 -15.18 -4.45
C TRP A 301 0.42 -16.38 -4.06
N SER A 302 -0.15 -17.08 -5.04
CA SER A 302 -0.98 -18.28 -4.83
C SER A 302 -0.22 -19.42 -4.15
N GLU A 303 1.08 -19.55 -4.42
CA GLU A 303 1.98 -20.52 -3.78
C GLU A 303 2.47 -20.06 -2.39
N ARG A 304 2.18 -18.81 -1.98
CA ARG A 304 2.72 -18.15 -0.79
C ARG A 304 4.26 -18.17 -0.74
N ASN A 305 4.90 -18.14 -1.91
CA ASN A 305 6.35 -18.13 -2.10
C ASN A 305 6.79 -17.01 -3.06
N LEU A 306 7.16 -15.87 -2.48
CA LEU A 306 7.64 -14.70 -3.23
C LEU A 306 9.15 -14.71 -3.52
N GLU A 307 9.92 -15.74 -3.14
CA GLU A 307 11.38 -15.75 -3.32
C GLU A 307 11.77 -15.53 -4.79
N GLY A 308 11.06 -16.20 -5.72
CA GLY A 308 11.23 -16.04 -7.16
C GLY A 308 10.88 -14.64 -7.69
N MET A 309 10.11 -13.85 -6.93
CA MET A 309 9.77 -12.47 -7.27
C MET A 309 10.87 -11.47 -6.92
N ARG A 310 11.84 -11.85 -6.08
CA ARG A 310 12.86 -10.93 -5.58
C ARG A 310 13.54 -10.12 -6.70
N PRO A 311 13.91 -10.69 -7.86
CA PRO A 311 14.57 -9.93 -8.94
C PRO A 311 13.71 -8.87 -9.62
N PHE A 312 12.40 -8.95 -9.48
CA PHE A 312 11.45 -8.11 -10.20
C PHE A 312 10.86 -7.01 -9.33
N LEU A 313 11.05 -7.09 -8.00
CA LEU A 313 10.44 -6.19 -7.03
C LEU A 313 11.51 -5.30 -6.39
N SER A 314 11.20 -4.00 -6.27
CA SER A 314 11.97 -3.11 -5.40
C SER A 314 11.94 -3.60 -3.95
N ASP A 315 12.89 -3.15 -3.15
CA ASP A 315 12.96 -3.52 -1.72
C ASP A 315 11.70 -3.09 -0.95
N ALA A 316 11.03 -2.00 -1.33
CA ALA A 316 9.79 -1.54 -0.70
C ALA A 316 8.66 -2.52 -0.95
N ILE A 317 8.33 -2.75 -2.22
CA ILE A 317 7.17 -3.57 -2.54
C ILE A 317 7.41 -5.03 -2.18
N PHE A 318 8.65 -5.52 -2.25
CA PHE A 318 8.94 -6.87 -1.78
C PHE A 318 8.58 -7.05 -0.29
N VAL A 319 8.99 -6.12 0.57
CA VAL A 319 8.63 -6.13 2.01
C VAL A 319 7.12 -6.07 2.19
N THR A 320 6.43 -5.19 1.47
CA THR A 320 4.97 -5.07 1.53
C THR A 320 4.26 -6.36 1.14
N GLN A 321 4.67 -7.01 0.04
CA GLN A 321 4.05 -8.24 -0.42
C GLN A 321 4.40 -9.43 0.46
N SER A 322 5.64 -9.51 0.98
CA SER A 322 6.04 -10.53 1.95
C SER A 322 5.21 -10.47 3.23
N TYR A 323 4.94 -9.26 3.75
CA TYR A 323 4.06 -9.11 4.91
C TYR A 323 2.71 -9.78 4.69
N TRP A 324 2.05 -9.54 3.56
CA TRP A 324 0.73 -10.10 3.29
C TRP A 324 0.77 -11.62 3.13
N VAL A 325 1.79 -12.14 2.43
CA VAL A 325 1.98 -13.58 2.30
C VAL A 325 2.22 -14.25 3.66
N ASP A 326 3.01 -13.62 4.52
CA ASP A 326 3.26 -14.13 5.87
C ASP A 326 2.00 -14.04 6.74
N GLU A 327 1.17 -13.01 6.54
CA GLU A 327 -0.12 -12.88 7.20
C GLU A 327 -1.10 -13.98 6.76
N TYR A 328 -1.15 -14.33 5.47
CA TYR A 328 -1.89 -15.49 4.97
C TYR A 328 -1.41 -16.79 5.62
N LYS A 329 -0.09 -17.04 5.65
CA LYS A 329 0.48 -18.23 6.31
C LYS A 329 0.11 -18.29 7.78
N ARG A 330 0.22 -17.17 8.49
CA ARG A 330 -0.04 -17.05 9.92
C ARG A 330 -1.50 -17.31 10.26
N GLN A 331 -2.43 -16.84 9.43
CA GLN A 331 -3.86 -17.11 9.60
C GLN A 331 -4.29 -18.49 9.09
N HIS A 332 -3.36 -19.33 8.61
CA HIS A 332 -3.67 -20.61 7.96
C HIS A 332 -4.63 -20.43 6.78
N LEU A 333 -4.42 -19.37 6.02
CA LEU A 333 -5.19 -19.01 4.84
C LEU A 333 -4.29 -19.01 3.61
N ARG A 334 -4.87 -19.32 2.45
CA ARG A 334 -4.20 -19.21 1.17
C ARG A 334 -5.12 -18.54 0.16
N ASN A 335 -4.77 -17.32 -0.23
CA ASN A 335 -5.40 -16.69 -1.37
C ASN A 335 -4.88 -17.32 -2.66
N VAL A 336 -5.79 -17.62 -3.58
CA VAL A 336 -5.50 -18.28 -4.84
C VAL A 336 -6.11 -17.46 -5.96
N THR A 337 -5.27 -17.13 -6.94
CA THR A 337 -5.67 -16.49 -8.18
C THR A 337 -5.56 -17.49 -9.34
N GLU A 338 -6.68 -18.11 -9.72
CA GLU A 338 -6.73 -19.05 -10.85
C GLU A 338 -7.11 -18.30 -12.14
N ASN A 339 -6.57 -18.74 -13.29
CA ASN A 339 -6.80 -18.14 -14.61
C ASN A 339 -6.48 -16.64 -14.71
N ALA A 340 -5.58 -16.16 -13.85
CA ALA A 340 -5.19 -14.77 -13.80
C ALA A 340 -4.54 -14.33 -15.13
N ARG A 341 -5.13 -13.31 -15.76
CA ARG A 341 -4.65 -12.78 -17.04
C ARG A 341 -4.89 -11.29 -17.17
N ILE A 342 -3.99 -10.64 -17.90
CA ILE A 342 -4.13 -9.24 -18.30
C ILE A 342 -5.09 -9.17 -19.49
N LEU A 343 -6.05 -8.26 -19.40
CA LEU A 343 -7.00 -7.90 -20.46
C LEU A 343 -6.51 -6.70 -21.28
N ASN A 344 -5.89 -5.72 -20.63
CA ASN A 344 -5.39 -4.49 -21.25
C ASN A 344 -4.32 -3.84 -20.36
N ILE A 345 -3.41 -3.06 -20.97
CA ILE A 345 -2.43 -2.23 -20.27
C ILE A 345 -2.47 -0.84 -20.88
N GLU A 346 -2.74 0.17 -20.06
CA GLU A 346 -2.81 1.57 -20.51
C GLU A 346 -1.72 2.43 -19.85
N LEU A 347 -1.06 3.27 -20.64
CA LEU A 347 -0.08 4.22 -20.12
C LEU A 347 -0.80 5.28 -19.27
N SER A 348 -0.34 5.45 -18.03
CA SER A 348 -0.85 6.48 -17.13
C SER A 348 0.16 7.62 -16.94
N ARG A 349 1.41 7.31 -16.60
CA ARG A 349 2.42 8.35 -16.30
C ARG A 349 3.82 7.91 -16.70
N VAL A 350 4.63 8.87 -17.13
CA VAL A 350 6.09 8.72 -17.25
C VAL A 350 6.74 9.89 -16.53
N THR A 351 7.70 9.59 -15.65
CA THR A 351 8.49 10.62 -14.95
C THR A 351 9.95 10.23 -14.97
N THR A 352 10.84 11.21 -15.08
CA THR A 352 12.27 11.06 -14.78
C THR A 352 12.61 11.99 -13.63
N ASP A 353 13.35 11.51 -12.64
CA ASP A 353 13.87 12.33 -11.55
C ASP A 353 15.41 12.35 -11.48
N ALA A 354 15.97 12.60 -10.30
CA ALA A 354 17.41 12.60 -10.07
C ALA A 354 18.04 11.24 -10.34
N PHE A 355 17.36 10.14 -9.97
CA PHE A 355 17.93 8.80 -9.92
C PHE A 355 17.20 7.80 -10.82
N PHE A 356 15.93 8.03 -11.12
CA PHE A 356 15.09 7.02 -11.78
C PHE A 356 14.30 7.58 -12.96
N ASP A 357 14.07 6.70 -13.93
CA ASP A 357 12.86 6.71 -14.74
C ASP A 357 11.78 5.89 -14.06
N ALA A 358 10.54 6.35 -14.16
CA ALA A 358 9.37 5.63 -13.72
C ALA A 358 8.29 5.64 -14.79
N ILE A 359 7.68 4.49 -15.02
CA ILE A 359 6.51 4.32 -15.88
C ILE A 359 5.41 3.72 -15.03
N THR A 360 4.29 4.44 -14.93
CA THR A 360 3.05 3.92 -14.36
C THR A 360 2.12 3.50 -15.49
N VAL A 361 1.67 2.26 -15.44
CA VAL A 361 0.62 1.72 -16.31
C VAL A 361 -0.57 1.29 -15.48
N ARG A 362 -1.77 1.41 -16.03
CA ARG A 362 -2.96 0.76 -15.46
C ARG A 362 -3.12 -0.62 -16.08
N VAL A 363 -3.09 -1.64 -15.25
CA VAL A 363 -3.25 -3.04 -15.65
C VAL A 363 -4.70 -3.42 -15.43
N PHE A 364 -5.40 -3.79 -16.50
CA PHE A 364 -6.74 -4.37 -16.44
C PHE A 364 -6.58 -5.88 -16.42
N ALA A 365 -7.08 -6.55 -15.41
CA ALA A 365 -6.90 -7.97 -15.23
C ALA A 365 -8.19 -8.67 -14.83
N THR A 366 -8.17 -10.00 -14.91
CA THR A 366 -9.23 -10.86 -14.40
C THR A 366 -8.66 -12.17 -13.88
N SER A 367 -9.28 -12.71 -12.83
CA SER A 367 -8.97 -14.00 -12.25
C SER A 367 -10.17 -14.56 -11.48
N LEU A 368 -10.19 -15.87 -11.28
CA LEU A 368 -10.88 -16.44 -10.13
C LEU A 368 -10.04 -16.09 -8.90
N ASP A 369 -10.65 -15.44 -7.91
CA ASP A 369 -9.96 -15.00 -6.71
C ASP A 369 -10.75 -15.51 -5.51
N TYR A 370 -10.10 -16.37 -4.73
CA TYR A 370 -10.70 -16.96 -3.54
C TYR A 370 -9.65 -17.32 -2.49
N THR A 371 -10.07 -17.27 -1.23
CA THR A 371 -9.22 -17.63 -0.09
C THR A 371 -9.66 -18.98 0.46
N LEU A 372 -8.72 -19.91 0.57
CA LEU A 372 -8.90 -21.22 1.20
C LEU A 372 -8.42 -21.18 2.65
N SER A 373 -9.12 -21.91 3.52
CA SER A 373 -8.55 -22.33 4.80
C SER A 373 -7.63 -23.53 4.59
N ASP A 374 -6.40 -23.47 5.11
CA ASP A 374 -5.48 -24.61 5.06
C ASP A 374 -5.98 -25.81 5.87
N GLN A 375 -6.80 -25.57 6.90
CA GLN A 375 -7.29 -26.61 7.81
C GLN A 375 -8.42 -27.44 7.19
N THR A 376 -9.37 -26.77 6.53
CA THR A 376 -10.57 -27.42 5.98
C THR A 376 -10.53 -27.55 4.46
N ASN A 377 -9.61 -26.85 3.79
CA ASN A 377 -9.57 -26.66 2.35
C ASN A 377 -10.88 -26.08 1.76
N GLN A 378 -11.70 -25.45 2.61
CA GLN A 378 -12.93 -24.77 2.19
C GLN A 378 -12.63 -23.33 1.81
N ILE A 379 -13.41 -22.82 0.86
CA ILE A 379 -13.41 -21.41 0.47
C ILE A 379 -14.04 -20.61 1.61
N VAL A 380 -13.27 -19.68 2.18
CA VAL A 380 -13.72 -18.77 3.25
C VAL A 380 -14.00 -17.36 2.75
N SER A 381 -13.53 -17.02 1.55
CA SER A 381 -13.78 -15.74 0.87
C SER A 381 -13.57 -15.88 -0.65
N GLY A 382 -14.12 -14.95 -1.42
CA GLY A 382 -14.04 -14.91 -2.89
C GLY A 382 -14.89 -15.96 -3.61
N SER A 383 -14.54 -16.23 -4.87
CA SER A 383 -15.27 -17.15 -5.76
C SER A 383 -14.32 -17.97 -6.64
N ARG A 384 -14.58 -19.27 -6.71
CA ARG A 384 -13.88 -20.21 -7.61
C ARG A 384 -14.66 -20.49 -8.91
N SER A 385 -15.80 -19.84 -9.11
CA SER A 385 -16.63 -20.04 -10.31
C SER A 385 -17.00 -18.76 -11.03
N GLN A 386 -16.70 -17.60 -10.46
CA GLN A 386 -16.94 -16.29 -11.07
C GLN A 386 -15.64 -15.53 -11.14
N GLU A 387 -15.18 -15.24 -12.35
CA GLU A 387 -14.01 -14.39 -12.54
C GLU A 387 -14.35 -12.96 -12.11
N ARG A 388 -13.48 -12.40 -11.28
CA ARG A 388 -13.49 -10.99 -10.93
C ARG A 388 -12.66 -10.23 -11.96
N ARG A 389 -13.15 -9.07 -12.38
CA ARG A 389 -12.34 -8.09 -13.11
C ARG A 389 -11.85 -7.04 -12.12
N TYR A 390 -10.60 -6.63 -12.25
CA TYR A 390 -9.98 -5.62 -11.40
C TYR A 390 -8.98 -4.80 -12.20
N THR A 391 -8.61 -3.64 -11.66
CA THR A 391 -7.59 -2.75 -12.23
C THR A 391 -6.67 -2.24 -11.15
N GLU A 392 -5.41 -2.04 -11.52
CA GLU A 392 -4.40 -1.51 -10.61
C GLU A 392 -3.41 -0.63 -11.39
N TYR A 393 -2.88 0.40 -10.74
CA TYR A 393 -1.79 1.21 -11.27
C TYR A 393 -0.45 0.66 -10.81
N TRP A 394 0.29 0.08 -11.74
CA TRP A 394 1.61 -0.51 -11.51
C TRP A 394 2.69 0.47 -11.94
N THR A 395 3.53 0.88 -10.99
CA THR A 395 4.69 1.73 -11.27
C THR A 395 5.96 0.90 -11.30
N PHE A 396 6.63 0.91 -12.45
CA PHE A 396 7.95 0.33 -12.64
C PHE A 396 9.00 1.43 -12.62
N ILE A 397 10.14 1.14 -11.99
CA ILE A 397 11.29 2.04 -11.95
C ILE A 397 12.51 1.40 -12.59
N ARG A 398 13.35 2.25 -13.18
CA ARG A 398 14.67 1.91 -13.70
C ARG A 398 15.61 3.07 -13.40
N GLY A 399 16.89 2.81 -13.15
CA GLY A 399 17.88 3.86 -12.97
C GLY A 399 17.90 4.77 -14.20
N LYS A 400 17.93 6.09 -13.99
CA LYS A 400 17.86 7.11 -15.07
C LYS A 400 18.93 6.92 -16.14
N ASP A 401 20.11 6.47 -15.72
CA ASP A 401 21.27 6.26 -16.58
C ASP A 401 21.35 4.82 -17.13
N ALA A 402 20.41 3.94 -16.75
CA ALA A 402 20.36 2.59 -17.28
C ALA A 402 19.96 2.64 -18.77
N LYS A 403 20.67 1.86 -19.57
CA LYS A 403 20.47 1.75 -21.03
C LYS A 403 20.41 0.29 -21.44
N GLY A 404 19.78 0.05 -22.57
CA GLY A 404 19.69 -1.28 -23.19
C GLY A 404 18.27 -1.83 -23.20
N PRO A 405 18.08 -2.97 -23.89
CA PRO A 405 16.77 -3.54 -24.08
C PRO A 405 16.21 -4.05 -22.76
N THR A 406 14.91 -3.88 -22.57
CA THR A 406 14.16 -4.54 -21.49
C THR A 406 14.23 -6.05 -21.66
N ARG A 407 14.52 -6.78 -20.57
CA ARG A 407 14.75 -8.22 -20.58
C ARG A 407 13.66 -8.97 -19.84
N THR A 408 13.33 -10.16 -20.32
CA THR A 408 12.48 -11.14 -19.60
C THR A 408 13.19 -12.47 -19.41
N ASP A 409 14.44 -12.59 -19.88
CA ASP A 409 15.22 -13.81 -19.73
C ASP A 409 15.70 -13.98 -18.27
N PRO A 410 15.80 -15.22 -17.77
CA PRO A 410 16.20 -15.50 -16.40
C PRO A 410 17.72 -15.41 -16.21
N LYS A 411 18.33 -14.30 -16.65
CA LYS A 411 19.76 -14.02 -16.47
C LYS A 411 19.98 -12.73 -15.69
N CYS A 412 21.06 -12.70 -14.91
CA CYS A 412 21.53 -11.50 -14.25
C CYS A 412 21.86 -10.44 -15.31
N PRO A 413 21.29 -9.24 -15.23
CA PRO A 413 21.47 -8.26 -16.27
C PRO A 413 22.87 -7.65 -16.29
N ARG A 414 23.64 -7.81 -15.20
CA ARG A 414 25.05 -7.38 -15.10
C ARG A 414 26.05 -8.41 -15.62
N CYS A 415 25.99 -9.67 -15.17
CA CYS A 415 27.02 -10.68 -15.46
C CYS A 415 26.58 -11.80 -16.41
N GLY A 416 25.30 -11.89 -16.75
CA GLY A 416 24.77 -12.92 -17.66
C GLY A 416 24.60 -14.33 -17.06
N ALA A 417 25.02 -14.55 -15.81
CA ALA A 417 24.75 -15.79 -15.08
C ALA A 417 23.24 -16.00 -14.85
N PRO A 418 22.77 -17.22 -14.50
CA PRO A 418 21.37 -17.43 -14.14
C PRO A 418 20.89 -16.43 -13.07
N LEU A 419 19.66 -15.95 -13.20
CA LEU A 419 19.08 -14.95 -12.31
C LEU A 419 18.76 -15.57 -10.94
N SER A 420 19.79 -15.66 -10.11
CA SER A 420 19.73 -16.05 -8.70
C SER A 420 20.20 -14.87 -7.87
N ILE A 421 19.33 -14.38 -6.99
CA ILE A 421 19.64 -13.26 -6.11
C ILE A 421 19.23 -13.60 -4.67
N ASN A 422 19.97 -13.08 -3.70
CA ASN A 422 19.63 -13.23 -2.29
C ASN A 422 18.48 -12.29 -1.88
N MET A 423 17.99 -12.43 -0.65
CA MET A 423 16.90 -11.60 -0.11
C MET A 423 17.26 -10.12 0.00
N SER A 424 18.55 -9.79 0.11
CA SER A 424 19.04 -8.41 -0.01
C SER A 424 19.02 -7.88 -1.44
N GLY A 425 18.60 -8.66 -2.43
CA GLY A 425 18.49 -8.26 -3.83
C GLY A 425 19.82 -8.31 -4.60
N ASN A 426 20.87 -8.91 -4.03
CA ASN A 426 22.18 -9.02 -4.66
C ASN A 426 22.30 -10.33 -5.45
N CYS A 427 22.85 -10.26 -6.67
CA CYS A 427 23.17 -11.44 -7.45
C CYS A 427 24.15 -12.34 -6.71
N THR A 428 23.85 -13.63 -6.61
CA THR A 428 24.70 -14.61 -5.90
C THR A 428 26.05 -14.82 -6.58
N TYR A 429 26.17 -14.50 -7.88
CA TYR A 429 27.39 -14.62 -8.65
C TYR A 429 28.26 -13.34 -8.63
N CYS A 430 27.71 -12.19 -9.06
CA CYS A 430 28.49 -10.96 -9.21
C CYS A 430 28.25 -9.90 -8.11
N GLN A 431 27.41 -10.22 -7.11
CA GLN A 431 27.10 -9.38 -5.95
C GLN A 431 26.46 -8.01 -6.26
N SER A 432 26.07 -7.75 -7.52
CA SER A 432 25.34 -6.52 -7.84
C SER A 432 23.93 -6.54 -7.27
N LYS A 433 23.53 -5.42 -6.67
CA LYS A 433 22.13 -5.15 -6.30
C LYS A 433 21.28 -5.05 -7.57
N VAL A 434 20.53 -6.10 -7.90
CA VAL A 434 19.68 -6.17 -9.10
C VAL A 434 18.35 -5.42 -8.89
N THR A 435 17.88 -5.35 -7.65
CA THR A 435 16.53 -4.87 -7.28
C THR A 435 16.40 -3.36 -7.16
N ASN A 436 17.46 -2.60 -7.43
CA ASN A 436 17.46 -1.14 -7.36
C ASN A 436 17.14 -0.48 -8.71
N GLY A 437 16.78 -1.25 -9.74
CA GLY A 437 16.44 -0.73 -11.07
C GLY A 437 17.63 -0.30 -11.92
N ASN A 438 18.89 -0.42 -11.46
CA ASN A 438 20.06 0.06 -12.21
C ASN A 438 20.32 -0.68 -13.54
N PHE A 439 19.65 -1.80 -13.76
CA PHE A 439 19.89 -2.65 -14.93
C PHE A 439 18.66 -2.88 -15.80
N ASP A 440 17.47 -2.91 -15.20
CA ASP A 440 16.21 -3.12 -15.90
C ASP A 440 15.05 -2.64 -15.03
N TRP A 441 13.84 -2.65 -15.57
CA TRP A 441 12.61 -2.27 -14.89
C TRP A 441 12.27 -3.26 -13.75
N VAL A 442 12.09 -2.69 -12.56
CA VAL A 442 11.57 -3.40 -11.37
C VAL A 442 10.25 -2.75 -10.95
N LEU A 443 9.28 -3.56 -10.57
CA LEU A 443 8.02 -3.09 -10.00
C LEU A 443 8.33 -2.44 -8.65
N SER A 444 7.91 -1.19 -8.48
CA SER A 444 8.16 -0.44 -7.25
C SER A 444 6.90 -0.17 -6.45
N ARG A 445 5.73 -0.13 -7.10
CA ARG A 445 4.47 0.24 -6.47
C ARG A 445 3.27 -0.34 -7.21
N ILE A 446 2.27 -0.76 -6.45
CA ILE A 446 0.93 -1.11 -6.91
C ILE A 446 -0.04 -0.21 -6.14
N GLU A 447 -0.88 0.53 -6.85
CA GLU A 447 -1.91 1.41 -6.29
C GLU A 447 -3.27 0.97 -6.80
N GLN A 448 -4.27 0.92 -5.90
CA GLN A 448 -5.66 0.70 -6.27
C GLN A 448 -6.27 1.97 -6.90
N ASP A 449 -7.37 1.82 -7.62
CA ASP A 449 -8.00 2.94 -8.34
C ASP A 449 -8.46 4.07 -7.42
N GLU A 450 -8.87 3.76 -6.18
CA GLU A 450 -9.41 4.74 -5.23
C GLU A 450 -8.35 5.69 -4.68
N VAL A 451 -7.09 5.25 -4.66
CA VAL A 451 -5.96 6.02 -4.09
C VAL A 451 -5.07 6.65 -5.16
N TYR A 452 -5.12 6.16 -6.40
CA TYR A 452 -4.26 6.67 -7.47
C TYR A 452 -4.66 8.08 -7.92
N THR A 453 -3.68 8.99 -7.98
CA THR A 453 -3.88 10.38 -8.42
C THR A 453 -2.76 10.84 -9.34
N VAL A 454 -3.09 11.66 -10.35
CA VAL A 454 -2.17 12.15 -11.40
C VAL A 454 -1.58 13.53 -11.12
#